data_AF-A0A1Y1YP11-F1
#
_entry.id   AF-A0A1Y1YP11-F1
#
_cell.length_a   1.000
_cell.length_b   1.000
_cell.length_c   1.000
_cell.angle_alpha   90.00
_cell.angle_beta   90.00
_cell.angle_gamma   90.00
#
_symmetry.space_group_name_H-M   'P 1'
#
loop_
_entity.id
_entity.type
_entity.pdbx_description
1 polymer ?
#
loop_
_entity_poly.entity_id
_entity_poly.type
_entity_poly.pdbx_seq_one_letter_code
_entity_poly.pdbx_strand_id
1 'polypeptide(L)'
;MLDAAKIKRELPRLEDYGKNVLEWVDDLKEYLLLYDITEPKKVFIWVLAAVEDDVKDAVKALAIRRNGEERYPKFSEIQKAVESYLEITEGDKWAILRNLMIAEGESLKQFNHRYKKLYHNLNRDYQKLITVKEYKDSISSRVFPCSQVSIAKVDTLQET
;
A
#
# COMPACT_ATOMS: atom_id res chain seq x y z
N MET A 1 23.13 7.18 17.42
CA MET A 1 23.46 6.10 16.47
C MET A 1 22.17 5.33 16.23
N LEU A 2 21.71 5.21 14.98
CA LEU A 2 20.52 4.43 14.64
C LEU A 2 20.78 2.95 14.99
N ASP A 3 19.94 2.37 15.83
CA ASP A 3 20.03 0.96 16.21
C ASP A 3 19.37 0.10 15.13
N ALA A 4 20.19 -0.54 14.29
CA ALA A 4 19.71 -1.41 13.23
C ALA A 4 18.87 -2.58 13.75
N ALA A 5 19.11 -3.05 14.99
CA ALA A 5 18.29 -4.12 15.59
C ALA A 5 16.88 -3.62 15.91
N LYS A 6 16.76 -2.38 16.41
CA LYS A 6 15.47 -1.73 16.65
C LYS A 6 14.68 -1.55 15.35
N ILE A 7 15.34 -1.04 14.30
CA ILE A 7 14.72 -0.85 12.97
C ILE A 7 14.24 -2.19 12.39
N LYS A 8 15.05 -3.25 12.54
CA LYS A 8 14.70 -4.57 12.00
C LYS A 8 13.51 -5.22 12.70
N ARG A 9 13.28 -4.91 13.97
CA ARG A 9 12.22 -5.52 14.80
C ARG A 9 10.82 -5.08 14.40
N GLU A 10 10.66 -3.82 14.02
CA GLU A 10 9.37 -3.20 13.69
C GLU A 10 9.26 -2.89 12.19
N LEU A 11 10.16 -3.47 11.38
CA LEU A 11 10.16 -3.29 9.94
C LEU A 11 8.88 -3.90 9.34
N PRO A 12 8.09 -3.15 8.55
CA PRO A 12 6.94 -3.70 7.84
C PRO A 12 7.36 -4.86 6.92
N ARG A 13 6.94 -6.09 7.24
CA ARG A 13 7.27 -7.29 6.46
C ARG A 13 6.19 -7.55 5.43
N LEU A 14 6.58 -7.92 4.21
CA LEU A 14 5.64 -8.19 3.13
C LEU A 14 4.62 -9.29 3.50
N GLU A 15 5.06 -10.36 4.16
CA GLU A 15 4.20 -11.44 4.67
C GLU A 15 3.00 -10.97 5.51
N ASP A 16 3.14 -9.88 6.26
CA ASP A 16 2.08 -9.34 7.13
C ASP A 16 0.92 -8.69 6.34
N TYR A 17 1.15 -8.36 5.06
CA TYR A 17 0.17 -7.67 4.20
C TYR A 17 -0.48 -8.60 3.17
N GLY A 18 0.03 -9.83 3.03
CA GLY A 18 -0.44 -10.78 2.02
C GLY A 18 -0.42 -10.19 0.61
N LYS A 19 -1.60 -10.00 0.00
CA LYS A 19 -1.74 -9.42 -1.35
C LYS A 19 -1.80 -7.89 -1.36
N ASN A 20 -1.80 -7.20 -0.21
CA ASN A 20 -1.88 -5.74 -0.15
C ASN A 20 -0.51 -5.07 -0.26
N VAL A 21 0.15 -5.26 -1.40
CA VAL A 21 1.51 -4.73 -1.67
C VAL A 21 1.54 -3.21 -1.65
N LEU A 22 0.44 -2.53 -2.01
CA LEU A 22 0.37 -1.07 -1.95
C LEU A 22 0.51 -0.54 -0.51
N GLU A 23 -0.24 -1.12 0.43
CA GLU A 23 -0.20 -0.72 1.85
C GLU A 23 1.17 -1.07 2.46
N TRP A 24 1.73 -2.24 2.13
CA TRP A 24 3.09 -2.60 2.52
C TRP A 24 4.13 -1.58 2.06
N VAL A 25 4.09 -1.17 0.77
CA VAL A 25 5.03 -0.19 0.21
C VAL A 25 4.89 1.17 0.89
N ASP A 26 3.67 1.61 1.16
CA ASP A 26 3.41 2.89 1.83
C ASP A 26 3.93 2.88 3.27
N ASP A 27 3.60 1.84 4.04
CA ASP A 27 4.04 1.70 5.44
C ASP A 27 5.56 1.57 5.53
N LEU A 28 6.17 0.77 4.64
CA LEU A 28 7.63 0.65 4.57
C LEU A 28 8.28 2.00 4.24
N LYS A 29 7.72 2.77 3.32
CA LYS A 29 8.24 4.08 2.95
C LYS A 29 8.15 5.07 4.11
N GLU A 30 7.01 5.12 4.81
CA GLU A 30 6.83 5.98 5.99
C GLU A 30 7.76 5.57 7.13
N TYR A 31 7.91 4.26 7.36
CA TYR A 31 8.82 3.70 8.35
C TYR A 31 10.28 4.11 8.08
N LEU A 32 10.77 3.95 6.84
CA LEU A 32 12.14 4.33 6.50
C LEU A 32 12.36 5.84 6.63
N LEU A 33 11.36 6.65 6.29
CA LEU A 33 11.43 8.10 6.47
C LEU A 33 11.51 8.51 7.95
N LEU A 34 10.76 7.83 8.83
CA LEU A 34 10.79 8.07 10.29
C LEU A 34 12.20 7.90 10.88
N TYR A 35 12.98 6.99 10.30
CA TYR A 35 14.35 6.69 10.68
C TYR A 35 15.41 7.45 9.85
N ASP A 36 14.99 8.45 9.05
CA ASP A 36 15.85 9.25 8.17
C ASP A 36 16.68 8.38 7.18
N ILE A 37 16.12 7.24 6.76
CA ILE A 37 16.72 6.36 5.76
C ILE A 37 16.25 6.82 4.38
N THR A 38 16.98 7.77 3.81
CA THR A 38 16.63 8.39 2.52
C THR A 38 17.61 8.08 1.38
N GLU A 39 18.82 7.63 1.71
CA GLU A 39 19.84 7.27 0.73
C GLU A 39 19.38 6.04 -0.10
N PRO A 40 19.33 6.11 -1.45
CA PRO A 40 18.74 5.06 -2.28
C PRO A 40 19.30 3.66 -2.04
N LYS A 41 20.62 3.56 -1.82
CA LYS A 41 21.28 2.30 -1.48
C LYS A 41 20.82 1.73 -0.15
N LYS A 42 20.70 2.56 0.88
CA LYS A 42 20.24 2.14 2.21
C LYS A 42 18.76 1.75 2.17
N VAL A 43 17.93 2.55 1.50
CA VAL A 43 16.52 2.22 1.26
C VAL A 43 16.41 0.85 0.62
N PHE A 44 17.19 0.59 -0.44
CA PHE A 44 17.16 -0.69 -1.12
C PHE A 44 17.57 -1.88 -0.23
N ILE A 45 18.61 -1.72 0.61
CA ILE A 45 19.00 -2.75 1.58
C ILE A 45 17.84 -3.08 2.53
N TRP A 46 17.14 -2.05 3.01
CA TRP A 46 16.00 -2.26 3.91
C TRP A 46 14.77 -2.83 3.22
N VAL A 47 14.52 -2.49 1.96
CA VAL A 47 13.50 -3.15 1.14
C VAL A 47 13.81 -4.65 1.02
N LEU A 48 15.06 -5.02 0.72
CA LEU A 48 15.45 -6.42 0.68
C LEU A 48 15.29 -7.09 2.06
N ALA A 49 15.53 -6.37 3.15
CA ALA A 49 15.29 -6.89 4.49
C ALA A 49 13.80 -7.04 4.84
N ALA A 50 12.89 -6.38 4.12
CA ALA A 50 11.45 -6.35 4.35
C ALA A 50 10.66 -7.40 3.55
N VAL A 51 11.32 -8.15 2.66
CA VAL A 51 10.70 -9.19 1.82
C VAL A 51 11.30 -10.57 2.08
N GLU A 52 10.55 -11.59 1.70
CA GLU A 52 10.88 -13.02 1.78
C GLU A 52 12.02 -13.37 0.82
N ASP A 53 12.75 -14.46 1.11
CA ASP A 53 13.95 -14.83 0.35
C ASP A 53 13.69 -15.09 -1.13
N ASP A 54 12.53 -15.63 -1.48
CA ASP A 54 12.08 -15.93 -2.82
C ASP A 54 11.71 -14.65 -3.61
N VAL A 55 11.11 -13.65 -2.95
CA VAL A 55 10.82 -12.32 -3.52
C VAL A 55 12.08 -11.46 -3.67
N LYS A 56 13.09 -11.63 -2.81
CA LYS A 56 14.34 -10.84 -2.84
C LYS A 56 14.99 -10.81 -4.21
N ASP A 57 14.99 -11.92 -4.93
CA ASP A 57 15.68 -11.99 -6.21
C ASP A 57 14.97 -11.20 -7.31
N ALA A 58 13.63 -11.18 -7.31
CA ALA A 58 12.84 -10.31 -8.17
C ALA A 58 13.14 -8.83 -7.91
N VAL A 59 13.28 -8.44 -6.63
CA VAL A 59 13.63 -7.07 -6.24
C VAL A 59 15.09 -6.73 -6.58
N LYS A 60 16.03 -7.66 -6.35
CA LYS A 60 17.46 -7.49 -6.70
C LYS A 60 17.66 -7.23 -8.18
N ALA A 61 16.92 -7.92 -9.03
CA ALA A 61 17.01 -7.78 -10.49
C ALA A 61 16.67 -6.36 -10.99
N LEU A 62 15.97 -5.54 -10.20
CA LEU A 62 15.65 -4.16 -10.56
C LEU A 62 16.84 -3.19 -10.40
N ALA A 63 17.83 -3.54 -9.58
CA ALA A 63 19.00 -2.70 -9.41
C ALA A 63 19.95 -2.86 -10.60
N ILE A 64 20.32 -1.74 -11.23
CA ILE A 64 21.17 -1.74 -12.43
C ILE A 64 22.54 -1.20 -12.06
N ARG A 65 23.59 -1.90 -12.51
CA ARG A 65 24.98 -1.41 -12.48
C ARG A 65 25.49 -1.26 -13.91
N ARG A 66 25.84 -0.04 -14.32
CA ARG A 66 26.48 0.22 -15.62
C ARG A 66 27.58 1.26 -15.45
N ASN A 67 28.77 0.97 -15.99
CA ASN A 67 29.91 1.91 -16.03
C ASN A 67 30.25 2.55 -14.66
N GLY A 68 30.08 1.82 -13.56
CA GLY A 68 30.34 2.32 -12.21
C GLY A 68 29.18 3.12 -11.58
N GLU A 69 28.11 3.41 -12.32
CA GLU A 69 26.88 3.99 -11.78
C GLU A 69 25.92 2.89 -11.29
N GLU A 70 25.49 3.01 -10.03
CA GLU A 70 24.46 2.17 -9.43
C GLU A 70 23.11 2.92 -9.46
N ARG A 71 22.12 2.36 -10.14
CA ARG A 71 20.74 2.85 -10.11
C ARG A 71 19.88 1.89 -9.28
N TYR A 72 19.31 2.42 -8.20
CA TYR A 72 18.35 1.71 -7.35
C TYR A 72 16.91 1.96 -7.81
N PRO A 73 16.01 0.96 -7.67
CA PRO A 73 14.63 1.11 -8.10
C PRO A 73 13.83 2.07 -7.22
N LYS A 74 12.81 2.70 -7.81
CA LYS A 74 11.79 3.44 -7.08
C LYS A 74 10.80 2.46 -6.43
N PHE A 75 10.11 2.90 -5.38
CA PHE A 75 9.04 2.11 -4.74
C PHE A 75 7.95 1.63 -5.73
N SER A 76 7.62 2.42 -6.75
CA SER A 76 6.66 2.00 -7.78
C SER A 76 7.18 0.89 -8.69
N GLU A 77 8.50 0.80 -8.89
CA GLU A 77 9.13 -0.30 -9.63
C GLU A 77 9.17 -1.57 -8.78
N ILE A 78 9.47 -1.41 -7.48
CA ILE A 78 9.42 -2.50 -6.49
C ILE A 78 8.00 -3.07 -6.37
N GLN A 79 7.00 -2.21 -6.18
CA GLN A 79 5.59 -2.62 -6.09
C GLN A 79 5.19 -3.49 -7.28
N LYS A 80 5.50 -3.05 -8.51
CA LYS A 80 5.17 -3.81 -9.73
C LYS A 80 5.90 -5.15 -9.82
N ALA A 81 7.17 -5.19 -9.44
CA ALA A 81 7.93 -6.43 -9.47
C ALA A 81 7.41 -7.45 -8.46
N VAL A 82 7.07 -6.99 -7.25
CA VAL A 82 6.46 -7.83 -6.20
C VAL A 82 5.07 -8.29 -6.62
N GLU A 83 4.21 -7.39 -7.12
CA GLU A 83 2.89 -7.74 -7.63
C GLU A 83 2.98 -8.78 -8.77
N SER A 84 3.93 -8.61 -9.69
CA SER A 84 4.14 -9.56 -10.78
C SER A 84 4.67 -10.90 -10.29
N TYR A 85 5.57 -10.91 -9.31
CA TYR A 85 6.14 -12.13 -8.75
C TYR A 85 5.11 -12.95 -7.99
N LEU A 86 4.28 -12.28 -7.20
CA LEU A 86 3.19 -12.89 -6.43
C LEU A 86 1.90 -13.13 -7.24
N GLU A 87 1.95 -12.90 -8.56
CA GLU A 87 0.83 -13.05 -9.49
C GLU A 87 -0.45 -12.30 -9.03
N ILE A 88 -0.26 -11.11 -8.44
CA ILE A 88 -1.36 -10.30 -7.93
C ILE A 88 -2.16 -9.74 -9.09
N THR A 89 -3.45 -10.09 -9.10
CA THR A 89 -4.39 -9.66 -10.13
C THR A 89 -5.13 -8.39 -9.73
N GLU A 90 -5.74 -7.72 -10.69
CA GLU A 90 -6.66 -6.60 -10.42
C GLU A 90 -7.88 -7.05 -9.60
N GLY A 91 -8.30 -8.32 -9.74
CA GLY A 91 -9.36 -8.92 -8.92
C GLY A 91 -8.98 -9.02 -7.44
N ASP A 92 -7.71 -9.33 -7.14
CA ASP A 92 -7.19 -9.35 -5.78
C ASP A 92 -7.18 -7.94 -5.16
N LYS A 93 -6.69 -6.95 -5.91
CA LYS A 93 -6.70 -5.54 -5.48
C LYS A 93 -8.13 -5.04 -5.22
N TRP A 94 -9.07 -5.41 -6.09
CA TRP A 94 -10.48 -5.08 -5.92
C TRP A 94 -11.08 -5.73 -4.69
N ALA A 95 -10.76 -7.01 -4.43
CA ALA A 95 -11.23 -7.72 -3.25
C ALA A 95 -10.70 -7.08 -1.95
N ILE A 96 -9.45 -6.60 -1.95
CA ILE A 96 -8.87 -5.84 -0.83
C ILE A 96 -9.69 -4.57 -0.57
N LEU A 97 -9.92 -3.74 -1.59
CA LEU A 97 -10.68 -2.50 -1.43
C LEU A 97 -12.13 -2.76 -1.00
N ARG A 98 -12.79 -3.76 -1.58
CA ARG A 98 -14.18 -4.11 -1.28
C ARG A 98 -14.37 -4.55 0.17
N ASN A 99 -13.40 -5.28 0.72
CA ASN A 99 -13.45 -5.79 2.09
C ASN A 99 -12.77 -4.85 3.10
N LEU A 100 -12.30 -3.68 2.66
CA LEU A 100 -11.68 -2.70 3.53
C LEU A 100 -12.71 -2.23 4.56
N MET A 101 -12.31 -2.16 5.83
CA MET A 101 -13.14 -1.64 6.91
C MET A 101 -12.37 -0.58 7.68
N ILE A 102 -13.06 0.47 8.12
CA ILE A 102 -12.45 1.45 9.02
C ILE A 102 -12.10 0.78 10.35
N ALA A 103 -10.84 0.91 10.75
CA ALA A 103 -10.36 0.31 11.98
C ALA A 103 -10.91 1.04 13.23
N GLU A 104 -10.86 0.36 14.37
CA GLU A 104 -11.13 0.99 15.65
C GLU A 104 -10.07 2.06 15.93
N GLY A 105 -10.49 3.24 16.39
CA GLY A 105 -9.59 4.38 16.64
C GLY A 105 -9.11 5.13 15.38
N GLU A 106 -9.23 4.55 14.17
CA GLU A 106 -8.88 5.24 12.92
C GLU A 106 -9.83 6.44 12.67
N SER A 107 -9.27 7.57 12.25
CA SER A 107 -10.07 8.72 11.84
C SER A 107 -10.62 8.54 10.42
N LEU A 108 -11.81 9.09 10.13
CA LEU A 108 -12.37 9.06 8.76
C LEU A 108 -11.42 9.67 7.72
N LYS A 109 -10.64 10.69 8.10
CA LYS A 109 -9.69 11.32 7.19
C LYS A 109 -8.59 10.33 6.77
N GLN A 110 -8.03 9.60 7.72
CA GLN A 110 -7.01 8.57 7.45
C GLN A 110 -7.62 7.43 6.62
N PHE A 111 -8.81 6.97 7.02
CA PHE A 111 -9.53 5.92 6.30
C PHE A 111 -9.80 6.32 4.84
N ASN A 112 -10.36 7.50 4.60
CA ASN A 112 -10.70 7.97 3.26
C ASN A 112 -9.46 8.13 2.38
N HIS A 113 -8.35 8.59 2.94
CA HIS A 113 -7.08 8.66 2.23
C HIS A 113 -6.61 7.27 1.79
N ARG A 114 -6.68 6.29 2.68
CA ARG A 114 -6.34 4.88 2.39
C ARG A 114 -7.27 4.25 1.35
N TYR A 115 -8.58 4.44 1.51
CA TYR A 115 -9.60 3.98 0.57
C TYR A 115 -9.35 4.56 -0.84
N LYS A 116 -9.07 5.87 -0.94
CA LYS A 116 -8.82 6.57 -2.20
C LYS A 116 -7.55 6.08 -2.89
N LYS A 117 -6.47 5.81 -2.14
CA LYS A 117 -5.24 5.21 -2.69
C LYS A 117 -5.51 3.84 -3.31
N LEU A 118 -6.19 2.95 -2.58
CA LEU A 118 -6.54 1.61 -3.06
C LEU A 118 -7.47 1.69 -4.29
N TYR A 119 -8.45 2.59 -4.28
CA TYR A 119 -9.32 2.84 -5.43
C TYR A 119 -8.55 3.27 -6.68
N HIS A 120 -7.61 4.20 -6.54
CA HIS A 120 -6.78 4.65 -7.67
C HIS A 120 -5.70 3.65 -8.11
N ASN A 121 -5.41 2.64 -7.29
CA ASN A 121 -4.54 1.53 -7.64
C ASN A 121 -5.24 0.47 -8.51
N LEU A 122 -6.57 0.54 -8.64
CA LEU A 122 -7.34 -0.29 -9.57
C LEU A 122 -7.31 0.29 -10.97
N ASN A 123 -7.41 -0.58 -11.97
CA ASN A 123 -7.69 -0.18 -13.34
C ASN A 123 -9.11 0.40 -13.47
N ARG A 124 -9.39 1.05 -14.61
CA ARG A 124 -10.66 1.74 -14.84
C ARG A 124 -11.89 0.84 -14.82
N ASP A 125 -11.76 -0.43 -15.16
CA ASP A 125 -12.90 -1.34 -15.20
C ASP A 125 -13.28 -1.82 -13.80
N TYR A 126 -12.30 -2.10 -12.94
CA TYR A 126 -12.55 -2.42 -11.54
C TYR A 126 -12.97 -1.20 -10.72
N GLN A 127 -12.49 0.00 -11.04
CA GLN A 127 -12.96 1.24 -10.41
C GLN A 127 -14.49 1.42 -10.59
N LYS A 128 -15.04 1.11 -11.77
CA LYS A 128 -16.50 1.19 -12.03
C LYS A 128 -17.33 0.23 -11.19
N LEU A 129 -16.72 -0.84 -10.66
CA LEU A 129 -17.41 -1.83 -9.83
C LEU A 129 -17.55 -1.36 -8.37
N ILE A 130 -16.82 -0.32 -7.98
CA ILE A 130 -16.88 0.23 -6.62
C ILE A 130 -17.88 1.38 -6.61
N THR A 131 -18.93 1.23 -5.83
CA THR A 131 -19.98 2.24 -5.71
C THR A 131 -19.98 2.86 -4.31
N VAL A 132 -20.84 3.86 -4.11
CA VAL A 132 -21.07 4.45 -2.78
C VAL A 132 -21.55 3.39 -1.78
N LYS A 133 -22.16 2.28 -2.23
CA LYS A 133 -22.56 1.17 -1.38
C LYS A 133 -21.34 0.51 -0.72
N GLU A 134 -20.33 0.11 -1.49
CA GLU A 134 -19.13 -0.53 -0.95
C GLU A 134 -18.38 0.40 0.01
N TYR A 135 -18.29 1.69 -0.31
CA TYR A 135 -17.72 2.68 0.60
C TYR A 135 -18.54 2.82 1.89
N LYS A 136 -19.88 2.90 1.79
CA LYS A 136 -20.75 2.98 2.96
C LYS A 136 -20.61 1.75 3.85
N ASP A 137 -20.54 0.56 3.26
CA ASP A 137 -20.35 -0.69 3.97
C ASP A 137 -19.00 -0.67 4.74
N SER A 138 -17.95 -0.12 4.13
CA SER A 138 -16.63 0.00 4.75
C SER A 138 -16.56 0.91 6.00
N ILE A 139 -17.48 1.87 6.11
CA ILE A 139 -17.60 2.77 7.28
C ILE A 139 -18.81 2.44 8.16
N SER A 140 -19.46 1.29 7.95
CA SER A 140 -20.73 0.94 8.60
C SER A 140 -20.66 0.89 10.13
N SER A 141 -19.48 0.58 10.70
CA SER A 141 -19.22 0.62 12.14
C SER A 141 -19.30 2.04 12.73
N ARG A 142 -19.19 3.08 11.90
CA ARG A 142 -19.30 4.50 12.28
C ARG A 142 -20.69 5.02 11.92
N VAL A 143 -21.65 4.79 12.83
CA VAL A 143 -23.09 5.08 12.63
C VAL A 143 -23.35 6.51 12.15
N PHE A 144 -22.77 7.52 12.81
CA PHE A 144 -23.01 8.92 12.43
C PHE A 144 -22.47 9.26 11.03
N PRO A 145 -21.18 9.00 10.69
CA PRO A 145 -20.67 9.19 9.32
C PRO A 145 -21.44 8.41 8.25
N CYS A 146 -21.78 7.15 8.51
CA CYS A 146 -22.55 6.31 7.60
C CYS A 146 -23.96 6.89 7.32
N SER A 147 -24.60 7.49 8.33
CA SER A 147 -25.87 8.19 8.17
C SER A 147 -25.75 9.42 7.28
N GLN A 148 -24.65 10.19 7.39
CA GLN A 148 -24.42 11.39 6.58
C GLN A 148 -24.30 11.05 5.08
N VAL A 149 -23.58 9.98 4.73
CA VAL A 149 -23.50 9.50 3.34
C VAL A 149 -24.88 9.15 2.79
N SER A 150 -25.74 8.55 3.63
CA SER A 150 -27.10 8.17 3.24
C SER A 150 -28.00 9.39 3.01
N ILE A 151 -27.88 10.41 3.86
CA ILE A 151 -28.66 11.66 3.77
C ILE A 151 -28.23 12.48 2.55
N ALA A 152 -26.93 12.53 2.27
CA ALA A 152 -26.36 13.33 1.19
C ALA A 152 -26.72 12.82 -0.23
N LYS A 153 -27.32 11.63 -0.36
CA LYS A 153 -27.71 11.01 -1.64
C LYS A 153 -26.58 11.08 -2.68
N VAL A 154 -25.38 10.76 -2.24
CA VAL A 154 -24.19 10.77 -3.09
C VAL A 154 -24.26 9.55 -4.00
N ASP A 155 -24.16 9.76 -5.31
CA ASP A 155 -24.23 8.70 -6.31
C ASP A 155 -22.86 8.28 -6.84
N THR A 156 -21.81 9.06 -6.58
CA THR A 156 -20.44 8.78 -7.07
C THR A 156 -19.38 9.02 -6.00
N LEU A 157 -18.24 8.36 -6.14
CA LEU A 157 -17.08 8.54 -5.26
C LEU A 157 -16.18 9.72 -5.68
N GLN A 158 -16.58 10.50 -6.69
CA GLN A 158 -15.81 11.65 -7.14
C GLN A 158 -16.11 12.86 -6.26
N GLU A 159 -15.05 13.52 -5.79
CA GLU A 159 -15.16 14.84 -5.16
C GLU A 159 -15.55 15.85 -6.25
N THR A 160 -16.73 16.46 -6.12
CA THR A 160 -17.17 17.62 -6.92
C THR A 160 -16.46 18.89 -6.49
#